data_AF-A0A4R3E821-F1
#
_entry.id   AF-A0A4R3E821-F1
#
_cell.length_a   1.000
_cell.length_b   1.000
_cell.length_c   1.000
_cell.angle_alpha   90.00
_cell.angle_beta   90.00
_cell.angle_gamma   90.00
#
_symmetry.space_group_name_H-M   'P 1'
#
loop_
_entity.id
_entity.type
_entity.pdbx_description
1 polymer ?
#
loop_
_entity_poly.entity_id
_entity_poly.type
_entity_poly.pdbx_seq_one_letter_code
_entity_poly.pdbx_strand_id
1 'polypeptide(L)'
;MSGYDHIIHKDNKASLFTRLAQAVSSWTGKPITFFVAVGLIVVWALSGPIFGFNDTWQLVINTSTTIITFLMVFIIQNSQNRDTAAMQIKLDELIVRLEGAREELLDLEELDEEDLVVIRRDFCKRASKARREADESRAPGTA
;
A
#
# COMPACT_ATOMS: atom_id res chain seq x y z
N MET A 1 -18.63 17.72 -21.70
CA MET A 1 -17.27 17.56 -22.25
C MET A 1 -16.36 17.47 -21.03
N SER A 2 -15.87 16.27 -20.72
CA SER A 2 -15.29 15.95 -19.41
C SER A 2 -13.89 16.54 -19.27
N GLY A 3 -13.58 17.26 -18.20
CA GLY A 3 -12.32 18.00 -17.99
C GLY A 3 -11.03 17.18 -17.92
N TYR A 4 -11.13 15.85 -18.10
CA TYR A 4 -10.02 14.91 -17.99
C TYR A 4 -9.32 14.59 -19.33
N ASP A 5 -9.85 15.04 -20.48
CA ASP A 5 -9.27 14.74 -21.80
C ASP A 5 -7.83 15.26 -21.94
N HIS A 6 -7.46 16.31 -21.22
CA HIS A 6 -6.08 16.85 -21.24
C HIS A 6 -5.06 15.97 -20.48
N ILE A 7 -5.50 15.09 -19.58
CA ILE A 7 -4.61 14.20 -18.79
C ILE A 7 -4.29 12.93 -19.57
N ILE A 8 -5.19 12.47 -20.44
CA ILE A 8 -5.07 11.22 -21.21
C ILE A 8 -3.90 11.25 -22.22
N HIS A 9 -3.46 12.44 -22.65
CA HIS A 9 -2.40 12.62 -23.66
C HIS A 9 -1.08 13.21 -23.15
N LYS A 10 -0.83 13.21 -21.84
CA LYS A 10 0.48 13.64 -21.33
C LYS A 10 1.50 12.54 -21.57
N ASP A 11 2.43 12.76 -22.50
CA ASP A 11 3.61 11.92 -22.69
C ASP A 11 4.21 11.57 -21.32
N ASN A 12 4.07 10.29 -20.96
CA ASN A 12 4.47 9.79 -19.66
C ASN A 12 5.99 9.71 -19.61
N LYS A 13 6.64 10.85 -19.36
CA LYS A 13 7.94 10.85 -18.70
C LYS A 13 7.72 10.45 -17.24
N ALA A 14 7.30 9.21 -17.02
CA ALA A 14 7.41 8.60 -15.71
C ALA A 14 8.84 8.86 -15.26
N SER A 15 9.00 9.58 -14.16
CA SER A 15 10.29 9.88 -13.57
C SER A 15 11.11 8.59 -13.56
N LEU A 16 12.42 8.66 -13.84
CA LEU A 16 13.29 7.47 -13.85
C LEU A 16 13.09 6.62 -12.59
N PHE A 17 12.84 7.28 -11.46
CA PHE A 17 12.47 6.65 -10.19
C PHE A 17 11.15 5.86 -10.27
N THR A 18 10.08 6.42 -10.84
CA THR A 18 8.80 5.73 -11.01
C THR A 18 8.94 4.50 -11.91
N ARG A 19 9.70 4.60 -13.01
CA ARG A 19 9.98 3.45 -13.89
C ARG A 19 10.80 2.37 -13.19
N LEU A 20 11.84 2.77 -12.46
CA LEU A 20 12.65 1.85 -11.66
C LEU A 20 11.83 1.18 -10.56
N ALA A 21 11.04 1.93 -9.80
CA ALA A 21 10.20 1.40 -8.74
C ALA A 21 9.17 0.40 -9.28
N GLN A 22 8.54 0.70 -10.42
CA GLN A 22 7.57 -0.17 -11.07
C GLN A 22 8.23 -1.43 -11.66
N ALA A 23 9.44 -1.30 -12.23
CA ALA A 23 10.22 -2.44 -12.70
C ALA A 23 10.62 -3.36 -11.53
N VAL A 24 11.18 -2.79 -10.46
CA VAL A 24 11.57 -3.53 -9.24
C VAL A 24 10.36 -4.21 -8.61
N SER A 25 9.24 -3.50 -8.42
CA SER A 25 8.00 -4.08 -7.90
C SER A 25 7.50 -5.27 -8.75
N SER A 26 7.50 -5.12 -10.07
CA SER A 26 7.09 -6.19 -11.00
C SER A 26 8.02 -7.41 -11.01
N TRP A 27 9.30 -7.22 -10.66
CA TRP A 27 10.28 -8.30 -10.58
C TRP A 27 10.21 -9.00 -9.23
N THR A 28 10.18 -8.23 -8.13
CA THR A 28 10.08 -8.78 -6.77
C THR A 28 8.80 -9.61 -6.55
N GLY A 29 7.72 -9.32 -7.27
CA GLY A 29 6.47 -10.10 -7.21
C GLY A 29 6.48 -11.43 -7.98
N LYS A 30 7.51 -11.74 -8.78
CA LYS A 30 7.55 -12.96 -9.61
C LYS A 30 8.20 -14.12 -8.86
N PRO A 31 7.64 -15.35 -8.90
CA PRO A 31 8.25 -16.52 -8.27
C PRO A 31 9.70 -16.81 -8.72
N ILE A 32 10.03 -16.46 -9.97
CA ILE A 32 11.37 -16.63 -10.54
C ILE A 32 12.43 -15.81 -9.80
N THR A 33 12.11 -14.61 -9.29
CA THR A 33 13.11 -13.77 -8.61
C THR A 33 13.51 -14.34 -7.25
N PHE A 34 12.62 -15.09 -6.59
CA PHE A 34 12.97 -15.85 -5.39
C PHE A 34 14.07 -16.89 -5.68
N PHE A 35 13.89 -17.70 -6.73
CA PHE A 35 14.89 -18.71 -7.10
C PHE A 35 16.23 -18.09 -7.53
N VAL A 36 16.19 -16.94 -8.21
CA VAL A 36 17.41 -16.18 -8.55
C VAL A 36 18.10 -15.67 -7.28
N ALA A 37 17.36 -15.13 -6.31
CA ALA A 37 17.92 -14.65 -5.04
C ALA A 37 18.54 -15.81 -4.23
N VAL A 38 17.86 -16.95 -4.15
CA VAL A 38 18.41 -18.16 -3.51
C VAL A 38 19.68 -18.62 -4.23
N GLY A 39 19.70 -18.63 -5.57
CA GLY A 39 20.88 -18.95 -6.35
C GLY A 39 22.07 -18.03 -6.05
N LEU A 40 21.84 -16.72 -5.92
CA LEU A 40 22.88 -15.77 -5.54
C LEU A 40 23.45 -16.06 -4.14
N ILE A 41 22.60 -16.39 -3.17
CA ILE A 41 23.04 -16.79 -1.82
C ILE A 41 23.88 -18.06 -1.87
N VAL A 42 23.48 -19.06 -2.68
CA VAL A 42 24.25 -20.30 -2.85
C VAL A 42 25.61 -20.03 -3.49
N VAL A 43 25.67 -19.21 -4.55
CA VAL A 43 26.95 -18.83 -5.20
C VAL A 43 27.86 -18.11 -4.22
N TRP A 44 27.32 -17.18 -3.41
CA TRP A 44 28.09 -16.52 -2.36
C TRP A 44 28.57 -17.51 -1.28
N ALA A 45 27.73 -18.44 -0.83
CA ALA A 45 28.11 -19.46 0.14
C ALA A 45 29.25 -20.36 -0.40
N LEU A 46 29.19 -20.73 -1.68
CA LEU A 46 30.21 -21.54 -2.36
C LEU A 46 31.52 -20.77 -2.61
N SER A 47 31.49 -19.43 -2.63
CA SER A 47 32.73 -18.64 -2.68
C SER A 47 33.43 -18.56 -1.32
N GLY A 48 32.73 -18.80 -0.21
CA GLY A 48 33.26 -18.78 1.15
C GLY A 48 34.53 -19.62 1.37
N PRO A 49 34.57 -20.90 0.94
CA PRO A 49 35.77 -21.74 1.05
C PRO A 49 36.98 -21.19 0.29
N ILE A 50 36.78 -20.49 -0.84
CA ILE A 50 37.87 -19.88 -1.63
C ILE A 50 38.48 -18.70 -0.87
N PHE A 51 37.64 -17.92 -0.18
CA PHE A 51 38.06 -16.74 0.60
C PHE A 51 38.34 -17.05 2.08
N GLY A 52 38.30 -18.32 2.48
CA GLY A 52 38.55 -18.74 3.86
C GLY A 52 37.54 -18.21 4.88
N PHE A 53 36.30 -17.92 4.45
CA PHE A 53 35.23 -17.34 5.29
C PHE A 53 35.66 -16.10 6.08
N ASN A 54 36.54 -15.28 5.50
CA ASN A 54 37.12 -14.11 6.16
C ASN A 54 36.11 -12.96 6.35
N ASP A 55 36.51 -11.96 7.14
CA ASP A 55 35.68 -10.79 7.45
C ASP A 55 35.26 -10.01 6.20
N THR A 56 36.12 -9.93 5.18
CA THR A 56 35.81 -9.26 3.90
C THR A 56 34.68 -9.97 3.15
N TRP A 57 34.68 -11.29 3.12
CA TRP A 57 33.66 -12.10 2.46
C TRP A 57 32.28 -11.93 3.14
N GLN A 58 32.24 -11.83 4.47
CA GLN A 58 31.02 -11.53 5.22
C GLN A 58 30.58 -10.07 5.05
N LEU A 59 31.53 -9.13 5.08
CA LEU A 59 31.27 -7.70 4.94
C LEU A 59 30.58 -7.40 3.61
N VAL A 60 31.05 -7.99 2.51
CA VAL A 60 30.47 -7.76 1.17
C VAL A 60 28.98 -8.08 1.13
N ILE A 61 28.53 -9.23 1.66
CA ILE A 61 27.09 -9.56 1.62
C ILE A 61 26.29 -8.70 2.58
N ASN A 62 26.83 -8.43 3.77
CA ASN A 62 26.12 -7.68 4.80
C ASN A 62 25.91 -6.22 4.36
N THR A 63 26.98 -5.58 3.87
CA THR A 63 26.93 -4.21 3.36
C THR A 63 26.02 -4.12 2.12
N SER A 64 26.12 -5.07 1.19
CA SER A 64 25.30 -5.06 -0.02
C SER A 64 23.81 -5.21 0.31
N THR A 65 23.46 -6.17 1.18
CA THR A 65 22.07 -6.40 1.58
C THR A 65 21.50 -5.20 2.32
N THR A 66 22.30 -4.55 3.17
CA THR A 66 21.89 -3.34 3.89
C THR A 66 21.55 -2.20 2.94
N ILE A 67 22.43 -1.92 1.96
CA ILE A 67 22.18 -0.89 0.94
C ILE A 67 20.93 -1.22 0.13
N ILE A 68 20.81 -2.46 -0.35
CA ILE A 68 19.64 -2.91 -1.13
C ILE A 68 18.36 -2.76 -0.31
N THR A 69 18.37 -3.19 0.95
CA THR A 69 17.21 -3.08 1.86
C THR A 69 16.83 -1.63 2.08
N PHE A 70 17.80 -0.74 2.32
CA PHE A 70 17.53 0.69 2.48
C PHE A 70 16.88 1.30 1.24
N LEU A 71 17.41 1.01 0.05
CA LEU A 71 16.80 1.43 -1.22
C LEU A 71 15.42 0.81 -1.45
N MET A 72 15.24 -0.45 -1.07
CA MET A 72 13.99 -1.18 -1.21
C MET A 72 12.88 -0.54 -0.37
N VAL A 73 13.17 -0.03 0.83
CA VAL A 73 12.18 0.72 1.63
C VAL A 73 11.65 1.93 0.85
N PHE A 74 12.51 2.75 0.25
CA PHE A 74 12.05 3.90 -0.55
C PHE A 74 11.27 3.49 -1.80
N ILE A 75 11.71 2.43 -2.48
CA ILE A 75 11.02 1.91 -3.66
C ILE A 75 9.62 1.39 -3.29
N ILE A 76 9.53 0.60 -2.21
CA ILE A 76 8.27 0.06 -1.71
C ILE A 76 7.37 1.20 -1.27
N GLN A 77 7.85 2.16 -0.48
CA GLN A 77 7.07 3.31 -0.05
C GLN A 77 6.54 4.11 -1.24
N ASN A 78 7.35 4.37 -2.27
CA ASN A 78 6.86 5.06 -3.46
C ASN A 78 5.79 4.25 -4.22
N SER A 79 5.98 2.94 -4.36
CA SER A 79 4.98 2.08 -5.00
C SER A 79 3.68 2.07 -4.18
N GLN A 80 3.79 1.88 -2.86
CA GLN A 80 2.66 1.85 -1.94
C GLN A 80 1.91 3.18 -1.92
N ASN A 81 2.60 4.32 -1.83
CA ASN A 81 1.97 5.64 -1.85
C ASN A 81 1.14 5.85 -3.13
N ARG A 82 1.69 5.45 -4.29
CA ARG A 82 0.98 5.55 -5.56
C ARG A 82 -0.23 4.62 -5.63
N ASP A 83 -0.08 3.40 -5.13
CA ASP A 83 -1.16 2.41 -5.13
C ASP A 83 -2.28 2.83 -4.17
N THR A 84 -1.96 3.42 -3.01
CA THR A 84 -2.94 4.02 -2.07
C THR A 84 -3.72 5.15 -2.71
N ALA A 85 -3.05 6.11 -3.35
CA ALA A 85 -3.72 7.22 -4.04
C ALA A 85 -4.68 6.73 -5.15
N ALA A 86 -4.25 5.71 -5.91
CA ALA A 86 -5.11 5.12 -6.94
C ALA A 86 -6.32 4.36 -6.35
N MET A 87 -6.19 3.78 -5.15
CA MET A 87 -7.32 3.16 -4.45
C MET A 87 -8.30 4.20 -3.95
N GLN A 88 -7.83 5.31 -3.36
CA GLN A 88 -8.65 6.43 -2.88
C GLN A 88 -9.52 7.00 -4.01
N ILE A 89 -8.91 7.38 -5.14
CA ILE A 89 -9.64 7.91 -6.32
C ILE A 89 -10.74 6.95 -6.80
N LYS A 90 -10.47 5.63 -6.78
CA LYS A 90 -11.48 4.63 -7.18
C LYS A 90 -12.62 4.53 -6.18
N LEU A 91 -12.35 4.67 -4.89
CA LEU A 91 -13.37 4.66 -3.84
C LEU A 91 -14.21 5.94 -3.91
N ASP A 92 -13.59 7.09 -4.13
CA ASP A 92 -14.29 8.37 -4.27
C ASP A 92 -15.27 8.35 -5.44
N GLU A 93 -14.85 7.83 -6.60
CA GLU A 93 -15.74 7.66 -7.76
C GLU A 93 -16.93 6.74 -7.44
N LEU A 94 -16.72 5.70 -6.62
CA LEU A 94 -17.81 4.81 -6.17
C LEU A 94 -18.75 5.51 -5.18
N ILE A 95 -18.23 6.32 -4.26
CA ILE A 95 -19.02 7.09 -3.28
C ILE A 95 -19.88 8.13 -4.00
N VAL A 96 -19.31 8.89 -4.94
CA VAL A 96 -20.02 9.92 -5.73
C VAL A 96 -21.19 9.32 -6.52
N ARG A 97 -21.09 8.07 -6.97
CA ARG A 97 -22.16 7.41 -7.75
C ARG A 97 -23.18 6.66 -6.91
N LEU A 98 -22.97 6.51 -5.60
CA LEU A 98 -23.86 5.76 -4.73
C LEU A 98 -24.95 6.67 -4.14
N GLU A 99 -26.21 6.43 -4.51
CA GLU A 99 -27.35 7.17 -3.96
C GLU A 99 -27.43 7.03 -2.43
N GLY A 100 -27.46 8.17 -1.73
CA GLY A 100 -27.50 8.21 -0.26
C GLY A 100 -26.14 8.04 0.42
N ALA A 101 -25.03 8.00 -0.34
CA ALA A 101 -23.69 8.11 0.22
C ALA A 101 -23.46 9.51 0.79
N ARG A 102 -22.64 9.57 1.85
CA ARG A 102 -22.29 10.83 2.50
C ARG A 102 -21.09 11.43 1.79
N GLU A 103 -21.31 12.51 1.05
CA GLU A 103 -20.25 13.27 0.36
C GLU A 103 -19.19 13.80 1.32
N GLU A 104 -19.56 14.06 2.58
CA GLU A 104 -18.66 14.41 3.69
C GLU A 104 -17.64 13.32 4.07
N LEU A 105 -17.68 12.14 3.42
CA LEU A 105 -16.67 11.08 3.55
C LEU A 105 -15.68 11.06 2.39
N LEU A 106 -15.88 11.88 1.36
CA LEU A 106 -14.89 12.08 0.32
C LEU A 106 -13.68 12.77 0.93
N ASP A 107 -12.48 12.35 0.51
CA ASP A 107 -11.22 12.97 0.93
C ASP A 107 -10.94 12.86 2.44
N LEU A 108 -11.44 11.79 3.07
CA LEU A 108 -11.24 11.49 4.50
C LEU A 108 -9.75 11.42 4.89
N GLU A 109 -8.86 11.06 3.96
CA GLU A 109 -7.42 10.98 4.18
C GLU A 109 -6.71 12.32 4.36
N GLU A 110 -7.31 13.42 3.90
CA GLU A 110 -6.74 14.77 4.02
C GLU A 110 -7.18 15.49 5.30
N LEU A 111 -8.20 14.95 5.98
CA LEU A 111 -8.70 15.48 7.25
C LEU A 111 -7.69 15.32 8.39
N ASP A 112 -7.75 16.23 9.35
CA ASP A 112 -6.96 16.13 10.56
C ASP A 112 -7.49 15.02 11.50
N GLU A 113 -6.66 14.64 12.47
CA GLU A 113 -7.02 13.57 13.41
C GLU A 113 -8.24 13.94 14.27
N GLU A 114 -8.46 15.23 14.55
CA GLU A 114 -9.58 15.71 15.36
C GLU A 114 -10.91 15.51 14.63
N ASP A 115 -10.97 15.89 13.36
CA ASP A 115 -12.12 15.71 12.47
C ASP A 115 -12.40 14.23 12.23
N LEU A 116 -11.37 13.42 12.00
CA LEU A 116 -11.49 11.96 11.88
C LEU A 116 -12.10 11.32 13.13
N VAL A 117 -11.72 11.79 14.33
CA VAL A 117 -12.30 11.34 15.60
C VAL A 117 -13.79 11.69 15.68
N VAL A 118 -14.20 12.87 15.22
CA VAL A 118 -15.61 13.30 15.21
C VAL A 118 -16.43 12.40 14.30
N ILE A 119 -15.97 12.17 13.07
CA ILE A 119 -16.66 11.31 12.09
C ILE A 119 -16.77 9.87 12.63
N ARG A 120 -15.67 9.31 13.14
CA ARG A 120 -15.65 7.97 13.76
C ARG A 120 -16.64 7.87 14.93
N ARG A 121 -16.73 8.92 15.75
CA ARG A 121 -17.67 8.96 16.89
C ARG A 121 -19.12 8.95 16.42
N ASP A 122 -19.46 9.67 15.35
CA ASP A 122 -20.81 9.62 14.76
C ASP A 122 -21.16 8.21 14.29
N PHE A 123 -20.25 7.55 13.56
CA PHE A 123 -20.44 6.16 13.14
C PHE A 123 -20.67 5.20 14.31
N CYS A 124 -19.85 5.28 15.35
CA CYS A 124 -20.02 4.45 16.55
C CYS A 124 -21.37 4.68 17.23
N LYS A 125 -21.84 5.94 17.30
CA LYS A 125 -23.17 6.27 17.87
C LYS A 125 -24.31 5.70 17.02
N ARG A 126 -24.23 5.78 15.70
CA ARG A 126 -25.26 5.24 14.80
C ARG A 126 -25.28 3.71 14.83
N ALA A 127 -24.11 3.08 14.82
CA ALA A 127 -23.98 1.63 14.92
C ALA A 127 -24.50 1.11 16.27
N SER A 128 -24.25 1.81 17.38
CA SER A 128 -24.78 1.42 18.69
C SER A 128 -26.30 1.60 18.76
N LYS A 129 -26.85 2.67 18.18
CA LYS A 129 -28.29 2.88 18.06
C LYS A 129 -28.97 1.76 17.26
N ALA A 130 -28.45 1.43 16.08
CA ALA A 130 -28.99 0.36 15.24
C ALA A 130 -28.93 -1.02 15.94
N ARG A 131 -27.87 -1.31 16.69
CA ARG A 131 -27.78 -2.54 17.50
C ARG A 131 -28.83 -2.59 18.61
N ARG A 132 -29.05 -1.48 19.34
CA ARG A 132 -30.07 -1.39 20.39
C ARG A 132 -31.47 -1.58 19.83
N GLU A 133 -31.78 -0.94 18.71
CA GLU A 133 -33.08 -1.11 18.03
C GLU A 133 -33.28 -2.54 17.53
N ALA A 134 -32.23 -3.19 17.03
CA ALA A 134 -32.28 -4.61 16.66
C ALA A 134 -32.48 -5.55 17.87
N ASP A 135 -31.83 -5.27 19.01
CA ASP A 135 -31.99 -6.05 20.24
C ASP A 135 -33.39 -5.85 20.87
N GLU A 136 -33.92 -4.62 20.88
CA GLU A 136 -35.28 -4.31 21.34
C GLU A 136 -36.35 -4.94 20.44
N SER A 137 -36.14 -4.96 19.13
CA SER A 137 -37.01 -5.67 18.17
C SER A 137 -36.93 -7.19 18.30
N ARG A 138 -35.81 -7.72 18.81
CA ARG A 138 -35.60 -9.16 19.02
C ARG A 138 -36.11 -9.66 20.38
N ALA A 139 -36.36 -8.78 21.35
CA ALA A 139 -37.02 -9.12 22.60
C ALA A 139 -38.52 -9.38 22.32
N PRO A 140 -38.99 -10.64 22.30
CA PRO A 140 -40.40 -10.93 22.08
C PRO A 140 -41.18 -10.38 23.27
N GLY A 141 -42.33 -9.77 23.01
CA GLY A 141 -43.26 -9.32 24.04
C GLY A 141 -43.45 -10.40 25.09
N THR A 142 -42.96 -10.15 26.29
CA THR A 142 -43.44 -10.83 27.49
C THR A 142 -44.88 -10.38 27.66
N ALA A 143 -45.79 -11.25 27.21
CA ALA A 143 -47.21 -11.24 27.51
C ALA A 143 -47.47 -11.18 29.02
#